data_AF-A0A451AUX2-F1
#
_entry.id   AF-A0A451AUX2-F1
#
_cell.length_a   1.000
_cell.length_b   1.000
_cell.length_c   1.000
_cell.angle_alpha   90.00
_cell.angle_beta   90.00
_cell.angle_gamma   90.00
#
_symmetry.space_group_name_H-M   'P 1'
#
loop_
_entity.id
_entity.type
_entity.pdbx_description
1 polymer ?
#
loop_
_entity_poly.entity_id
_entity_poly.type
_entity_poly.pdbx_seq_one_letter_code
_entity_poly.pdbx_strand_id
1 'polypeptide(L)'
;SYGFRPGRGCKDALREVDGHIKAGYTFVVDADLKSYFDSIPHDLLMEQLEQRISDGELLNVICLFLQQEVMNGMERWTPTGGTPQGAVLSPLLANIYLHPLDKLVTEAGIKMVRYADDFVILCKDKSQAEGALRLVREWTE
;
A
#
# COMPACT_ATOMS: atom_id res chain seq x y z
N SER A 1 -8.39 3.51 0.31
CA SER A 1 -7.31 3.50 1.31
C SER A 1 -7.68 4.27 2.58
N TYR A 2 -7.59 3.60 3.73
CA TYR A 2 -7.94 4.09 5.08
C TYR A 2 -6.78 4.05 6.08
N GLY A 3 -5.88 3.08 5.97
CA GLY A 3 -4.82 2.86 6.96
C GLY A 3 -3.87 4.05 7.07
N PHE A 4 -3.51 4.42 8.29
CA PHE A 4 -2.54 5.49 8.61
C PHE A 4 -2.84 6.85 7.99
N ARG A 5 -4.13 7.19 7.80
CA ARG A 5 -4.56 8.49 7.26
C ARG A 5 -5.32 9.30 8.32
N PRO A 6 -5.05 10.62 8.43
CA PRO A 6 -5.77 11.46 9.37
C PRO A 6 -7.27 11.47 9.05
N GLY A 7 -8.10 11.35 10.08
CA GLY A 7 -9.56 11.33 9.96
C GLY A 7 -10.15 10.06 9.33
N ARG A 8 -9.35 8.98 9.20
CA ARG A 8 -9.82 7.67 8.70
C ARG A 8 -9.38 6.57 9.67
N GLY A 9 -10.30 5.67 9.99
CA GLY A 9 -10.02 4.53 10.87
C GLY A 9 -10.54 3.21 10.31
N CYS A 10 -10.22 2.12 11.02
CA CYS A 10 -10.66 0.77 10.67
C CYS A 10 -12.19 0.67 10.58
N LYS A 11 -12.92 1.35 11.47
CA LYS A 11 -14.39 1.41 11.42
C LYS A 11 -14.94 2.03 10.14
N ASP A 12 -14.23 2.99 9.54
CA ASP A 12 -14.66 3.61 8.29
C ASP A 12 -14.49 2.66 7.12
N ALA A 13 -13.37 1.94 7.08
CA ALA A 13 -13.13 0.87 6.10
C ALA A 13 -14.22 -0.22 6.18
N LEU A 14 -14.53 -0.69 7.39
CA LEU A 14 -15.57 -1.70 7.61
C LEU A 14 -16.96 -1.22 7.19
N ARG A 15 -17.29 0.06 7.41
CA ARG A 15 -18.56 0.63 6.93
C ARG A 15 -18.64 0.68 5.41
N GLU A 16 -17.53 0.96 4.73
CA GLU A 16 -17.52 0.93 3.26
C GLU A 16 -17.69 -0.50 2.72
N VAL A 17 -17.01 -1.48 3.34
CA VAL A 17 -17.19 -2.92 3.03
C VAL A 17 -18.64 -3.34 3.22
N ASP A 18 -19.25 -3.04 4.37
CA ASP A 18 -20.67 -3.33 4.65
C ASP A 18 -21.61 -2.68 3.63
N GLY A 19 -21.35 -1.42 3.26
CA GLY A 19 -22.11 -0.72 2.23
C GLY A 19 -22.05 -1.40 0.86
N HIS A 20 -20.87 -1.87 0.46
CA HIS A 20 -20.69 -2.61 -0.80
C HIS A 20 -21.37 -3.97 -0.79
N ILE A 21 -21.26 -4.72 0.31
CA ILE A 21 -21.95 -6.02 0.46
C ILE A 21 -23.47 -5.81 0.35
N LYS A 22 -24.02 -4.80 1.03
CA LYS A 22 -25.45 -4.44 0.94
C LYS A 22 -25.88 -3.99 -0.46
N ALA A 23 -24.96 -3.43 -1.24
CA ALA A 23 -25.19 -3.07 -2.64
C ALA A 23 -25.07 -4.26 -3.62
N GLY A 24 -24.87 -5.48 -3.11
CA GLY A 24 -24.82 -6.71 -3.90
C GLY A 24 -23.44 -7.13 -4.38
N TYR A 25 -22.36 -6.56 -3.82
CA TYR A 25 -21.00 -7.02 -4.06
C TYR A 25 -20.66 -8.17 -3.10
N THR A 26 -21.12 -9.38 -3.43
CA THR A 26 -21.04 -10.56 -2.54
C THR A 26 -19.83 -11.45 -2.78
N PHE A 27 -19.02 -11.18 -3.82
CA PHE A 27 -17.77 -11.89 -4.08
C PHE A 27 -16.61 -11.05 -3.58
N VAL A 28 -15.80 -11.60 -2.69
CA VAL A 28 -14.67 -10.89 -2.07
C VAL A 28 -13.37 -11.57 -2.45
N VAL A 29 -12.42 -10.79 -2.97
CA VAL A 29 -11.02 -11.19 -3.06
C VAL A 29 -10.32 -10.64 -1.84
N ASP A 30 -9.79 -11.55 -1.03
CA ASP A 30 -8.93 -11.24 0.11
C ASP A 30 -7.47 -11.29 -0.36
N ALA A 31 -6.74 -10.18 -0.19
CA ALA A 31 -5.38 -10.05 -0.69
C ALA A 31 -4.52 -9.28 0.33
N ASP A 32 -3.36 -9.87 0.60
CA ASP A 32 -2.35 -9.35 1.51
C ASP A 32 -0.99 -9.34 0.80
N LEU A 33 -0.23 -8.26 0.99
CA LEU A 33 1.11 -8.14 0.45
C LEU A 33 2.13 -8.62 1.49
N LYS A 34 2.67 -9.82 1.27
CA LYS A 34 3.70 -10.38 2.16
C LYS A 34 4.91 -9.47 2.27
N SER A 35 5.38 -9.28 3.50
CA SER A 35 6.60 -8.51 3.81
C SER A 35 6.57 -7.11 3.20
N TYR A 36 5.39 -6.50 3.14
CA TYR A 36 5.16 -5.25 2.44
C TYR A 36 6.12 -4.14 2.88
N PHE A 37 6.21 -3.87 4.18
CA PHE A 37 7.13 -2.85 4.69
C PHE A 37 8.60 -3.20 4.50
N ASP A 38 8.96 -4.47 4.31
CA ASP A 38 10.35 -4.91 4.23
C ASP A 38 10.83 -5.05 2.77
N SER A 39 9.92 -4.96 1.80
CA SER A 39 10.19 -5.27 0.38
C SER A 39 10.03 -4.08 -0.57
N ILE A 40 9.60 -2.90 -0.09
CA ILE A 40 9.40 -1.72 -0.95
C ILE A 40 10.72 -1.34 -1.65
N PRO A 41 10.78 -1.37 -2.99
CA PRO A 41 11.98 -0.94 -3.71
C PRO A 41 12.19 0.56 -3.51
N HIS A 42 13.35 0.95 -2.98
CA HIS A 42 13.67 2.36 -2.70
C HIS A 42 13.62 3.21 -3.96
N ASP A 43 14.17 2.72 -5.07
CA ASP A 43 14.22 3.46 -6.33
C ASP A 43 12.81 3.82 -6.84
N LEU A 44 11.88 2.86 -6.84
CA LEU A 44 10.49 3.09 -7.26
C LEU A 44 9.75 4.04 -6.32
N LEU A 45 9.99 3.94 -5.01
CA LEU A 45 9.40 4.86 -4.03
C LEU A 45 9.95 6.28 -4.21
N MET A 46 11.25 6.43 -4.43
CA MET A 46 11.89 7.73 -4.66
C MET A 46 11.41 8.36 -5.97
N GLU A 47 11.27 7.59 -7.05
CA GLU A 47 10.69 8.08 -8.30
C GLU A 47 9.27 8.64 -8.10
N GLN A 48 8.43 7.95 -7.31
CA GLN A 48 7.09 8.43 -7.00
C GLN A 48 7.09 9.71 -6.16
N LEU A 49 8.07 9.88 -5.26
CA LEU A 49 8.23 11.09 -4.46
C LEU A 49 8.69 12.27 -5.31
N GLU A 50 9.64 12.04 -6.22
CA GLU A 50 10.17 13.05 -7.16
C GLU A 50 9.08 13.64 -8.08
N GLN A 51 8.06 12.85 -8.42
CA GLN A 51 6.89 13.34 -9.17
C GLN A 51 6.07 14.40 -8.42
N ARG A 52 6.21 14.50 -7.09
CA ARG A 52 5.42 15.39 -6.23
C ARG A 52 6.25 16.42 -5.48
N ILE A 53 7.52 16.13 -5.21
CA ILE A 53 8.42 16.93 -4.38
C ILE A 53 9.58 17.38 -5.27
N SER A 54 9.74 18.69 -5.44
CA SER A 54 10.86 19.27 -6.21
C SER A 54 12.06 19.67 -5.34
N ASP A 55 11.93 19.57 -4.01
CA ASP A 55 13.00 19.88 -3.06
C ASP A 55 13.98 18.70 -2.95
N GLY A 56 15.18 18.88 -3.52
CA GLY A 56 16.22 17.87 -3.51
C GLY A 56 16.83 17.58 -2.13
N GLU A 57 16.84 18.57 -1.22
CA GLU A 57 17.36 18.35 0.14
C GLU A 57 16.40 17.45 0.94
N LEU A 58 15.09 17.71 0.83
CA LEU A 58 14.08 16.86 1.45
C LEU A 58 14.13 15.42 0.90
N LEU A 59 14.24 15.26 -0.42
CA LEU A 59 14.38 13.94 -1.05
C LEU A 59 15.63 13.21 -0.55
N ASN A 60 16.75 13.93 -0.40
CA ASN A 60 17.98 13.35 0.15
C ASN A 60 17.81 12.89 1.61
N VAL A 61 17.11 13.66 2.44
CA VAL A 61 16.79 13.26 3.82
C VAL A 61 15.92 11.99 3.85
N ILE A 62 14.94 11.87 2.96
CA ILE A 62 14.11 10.68 2.85
C ILE A 62 14.93 9.47 2.39
N CYS A 63 15.83 9.66 1.42
CA CYS A 63 16.75 8.62 0.96
C CYS A 63 17.64 8.10 2.11
N LEU A 64 18.27 9.01 2.85
CA LEU A 64 19.06 8.66 4.03
C LEU A 64 18.24 7.95 5.10
N PHE A 65 16.97 8.35 5.28
CA PHE A 65 16.05 7.68 6.20
C PHE A 65 15.72 6.25 5.76
N LEU A 66 15.56 5.98 4.46
CA LEU A 66 15.31 4.64 3.92
C LEU A 66 16.54 3.73 4.03
N GLN A 67 17.74 4.30 3.88
CA GLN A 67 19.02 3.60 3.92
C GLN A 67 19.64 3.50 5.31
N GLN A 68 18.89 3.85 6.37
CA GLN A 68 19.43 3.81 7.73
C GLN A 68 19.78 2.37 8.14
N GLU A 69 20.89 2.20 8.84
CA GLU A 69 21.32 0.91 9.36
C GLU A 69 20.36 0.46 10.48
N VAL A 70 19.79 -0.74 10.35
CA VAL A 70 18.91 -1.31 11.37
C VAL A 70 19.78 -2.08 12.36
N MET A 71 19.60 -1.79 13.65
CA MET A 71 20.25 -2.50 14.74
C MET A 71 19.25 -3.37 15.48
N ASN A 72 19.48 -4.68 15.51
CA ASN A 72 18.71 -5.62 16.34
C ASN A 72 19.66 -6.41 17.25
N GLY A 73 19.76 -6.01 18.53
CA GLY A 73 20.74 -6.58 19.45
C GLY A 73 22.18 -6.25 19.02
N MET A 74 22.96 -7.27 18.65
CA MET A 74 24.33 -7.11 18.13
C MET A 74 24.40 -7.13 16.60
N GLU A 75 23.31 -7.46 15.91
CA GLU A 75 23.28 -7.50 14.46
C GLU A 75 23.03 -6.10 13.91
N ARG A 76 23.78 -5.75 12.86
CA ARG A 76 23.59 -4.52 12.08
C ARG A 76 23.53 -4.87 10.61
N TRP A 77 22.57 -4.29 9.91
CA TRP A 77 22.51 -4.39 8.46
C TRP A 77 21.88 -3.13 7.87
N THR A 78 22.27 -2.81 6.64
CA THR A 78 21.59 -1.80 5.84
C THR A 78 20.47 -2.49 5.05
N PRO A 79 19.21 -2.06 5.19
CA PRO A 79 18.12 -2.59 4.38
C PRO A 79 18.39 -2.33 2.88
N THR A 80 18.31 -3.38 2.06
CA THR A 80 18.37 -3.26 0.59
C THR A 80 16.99 -2.96 -0.04
N GLY A 81 15.96 -2.83 0.80
CA GLY A 81 14.57 -2.56 0.44
C GLY A 81 13.73 -2.38 1.71
N GLY A 82 12.50 -1.89 1.53
CA GLY A 82 11.56 -1.65 2.61
C GLY A 82 11.69 -0.27 3.27
N THR A 83 10.87 -0.03 4.28
CA THR A 83 10.90 1.14 5.14
C THR A 83 11.19 0.67 6.58
N PRO A 84 11.93 1.45 7.38
CA PRO A 84 12.25 1.08 8.76
C PRO A 84 10.97 0.78 9.57
N GLN A 85 10.82 -0.46 10.05
CA GLN A 85 9.65 -0.83 10.86
C GLN A 85 9.63 -0.05 12.18
N GLY A 86 8.47 0.54 12.51
CA GLY A 86 8.29 1.34 13.73
C GLY A 86 8.71 2.81 13.60
N ALA A 87 9.28 3.22 12.47
CA ALA A 87 9.57 4.63 12.24
C ALA A 87 8.31 5.39 11.76
N VAL A 88 8.14 6.61 12.25
CA VAL A 88 6.92 7.43 12.05
C VAL A 88 6.58 7.72 10.59
N LEU A 89 7.59 7.77 9.71
CA LEU A 89 7.41 8.09 8.29
C LEU A 89 7.01 6.86 7.45
N SER A 90 7.35 5.66 7.91
CA SER A 90 7.17 4.40 7.17
C SER A 90 5.71 4.16 6.72
N PRO A 91 4.68 4.38 7.56
CA PRO A 91 3.29 4.19 7.13
C PRO A 91 2.83 5.16 6.04
N LEU A 92 3.41 6.36 5.96
CA LEU A 92 3.13 7.31 4.90
C LEU A 92 3.79 6.88 3.59
N LEU A 93 5.08 6.52 3.64
CA LEU A 93 5.85 6.07 2.48
C LEU A 93 5.24 4.81 1.85
N ALA A 94 4.82 3.87 2.70
CA ALA A 94 3.98 2.76 2.32
C ALA A 94 2.76 3.21 1.49
N ASN A 95 1.92 4.08 2.06
CA ASN A 95 0.74 4.56 1.36
C ASN A 95 1.02 5.25 0.03
N ILE A 96 2.16 5.94 -0.09
CA ILE A 96 2.62 6.54 -1.34
C ILE A 96 2.92 5.43 -2.35
N TYR A 97 3.73 4.44 -1.97
CA TYR A 97 4.10 3.32 -2.83
C TYR A 97 2.90 2.54 -3.39
N LEU A 98 1.83 2.34 -2.59
CA LEU A 98 0.60 1.65 -3.02
C LEU A 98 -0.41 2.56 -3.72
N HIS A 99 -0.16 3.86 -3.80
CA HIS A 99 -1.09 4.79 -4.43
C HIS A 99 -1.33 4.51 -5.92
N PRO A 100 -0.33 4.10 -6.73
CA PRO A 100 -0.56 3.68 -8.11
C PRO A 100 -1.51 2.48 -8.23
N LEU A 101 -1.42 1.50 -7.33
CA LEU A 101 -2.36 0.38 -7.28
C LEU A 101 -3.78 0.86 -6.98
N ASP A 102 -3.96 1.75 -6.00
CA ASP A 102 -5.27 2.33 -5.70
C ASP A 102 -5.89 3.02 -6.93
N LYS A 103 -5.07 3.73 -7.71
CA LYS A 103 -5.50 4.39 -8.96
C LYS A 103 -5.89 3.37 -10.03
N LEU A 104 -5.02 2.40 -10.30
CA LEU A 104 -5.24 1.35 -11.30
C LEU A 104 -6.57 0.64 -11.07
N VAL A 105 -6.82 0.23 -9.83
CA VAL A 105 -8.05 -0.48 -9.44
C VAL A 105 -9.28 0.44 -9.57
N THR A 106 -9.15 1.71 -9.18
CA THR A 106 -10.24 2.69 -9.31
C THR A 106 -10.58 2.97 -10.78
N GLU A 107 -9.57 3.12 -11.63
CA GLU A 107 -9.70 3.36 -13.08
C GLU A 107 -10.32 2.15 -13.79
N ALA A 108 -10.02 0.93 -13.33
CA ALA A 108 -10.68 -0.30 -13.76
C ALA A 108 -12.14 -0.45 -13.26
N GLY A 109 -12.65 0.50 -12.47
CA GLY A 109 -14.01 0.48 -11.92
C GLY A 109 -14.23 -0.53 -10.78
N ILE A 110 -13.15 -1.10 -10.26
CA ILE A 110 -13.16 -2.12 -9.22
C ILE A 110 -13.33 -1.46 -7.84
N LYS A 111 -14.08 -2.11 -6.94
CA LYS A 111 -14.31 -1.61 -5.57
C LYS A 111 -13.31 -2.25 -4.62
N MET A 112 -12.33 -1.47 -4.19
CA MET A 112 -11.30 -1.93 -3.25
C MET A 112 -11.29 -1.10 -1.99
N VAL A 113 -11.28 -1.78 -0.85
CA VAL A 113 -11.10 -1.18 0.47
C VAL A 113 -9.77 -1.67 1.02
N ARG A 114 -8.83 -0.74 1.19
CA ARG A 114 -7.46 -1.00 1.66
C ARG A 114 -7.19 -0.35 3.01
N TYR A 115 -6.58 -1.10 3.92
CA TYR A 115 -6.05 -0.65 5.19
C TYR A 115 -4.59 -1.09 5.33
N ALA A 116 -3.65 -0.16 5.11
CA ALA A 116 -2.23 -0.49 4.99
C ALA A 116 -1.96 -1.44 3.81
N ASP A 117 -1.36 -2.59 4.07
CA ASP A 117 -1.08 -3.71 3.16
C ASP A 117 -2.25 -4.67 2.98
N ASP A 118 -3.17 -4.73 3.94
CA ASP A 118 -4.40 -5.52 3.86
C ASP A 118 -5.44 -4.82 2.97
N PHE A 119 -5.92 -5.51 1.94
CA PHE A 119 -7.05 -5.02 1.15
C PHE A 119 -7.99 -6.11 0.69
N VAL A 120 -9.27 -5.71 0.65
CA VAL A 120 -10.34 -6.51 0.08
C VAL A 120 -10.86 -5.86 -1.20
N ILE A 121 -11.12 -6.69 -2.20
CA ILE A 121 -11.78 -6.28 -3.44
C ILE A 121 -13.17 -6.89 -3.47
N LEU A 122 -14.17 -6.05 -3.65
CA LEU A 122 -15.58 -6.41 -3.67
C LEU A 122 -16.10 -6.43 -5.11
N CYS A 123 -16.65 -7.56 -5.51
CA CYS A 123 -17.13 -7.88 -6.85
C CYS A 123 -18.57 -8.41 -6.81
N LYS A 124 -19.31 -8.28 -7.92
CA LYS A 124 -20.69 -8.78 -8.01
C LYS A 124 -20.78 -10.24 -8.44
N ASP A 125 -19.76 -10.73 -9.12
CA ASP A 125 -19.67 -12.10 -9.59
C ASP A 125 -18.24 -12.64 -9.52
N LYS A 126 -18.13 -13.96 -9.69
CA LYS A 126 -16.85 -14.67 -9.62
C LYS A 126 -15.88 -14.27 -10.75
N SER A 127 -16.39 -13.97 -11.94
CA SER A 127 -15.53 -13.62 -13.08
C SER A 127 -14.84 -12.28 -12.86
N GLN A 128 -15.56 -11.31 -12.30
CA GLN A 128 -14.99 -10.04 -11.85
C GLN A 128 -13.95 -10.22 -10.76
N ALA A 129 -14.20 -11.10 -9.77
CA ALA A 129 -13.25 -11.41 -8.71
C ALA A 129 -11.95 -12.02 -9.27
N GLU A 130 -12.06 -12.99 -10.18
CA GLU A 130 -10.89 -13.60 -10.84
C GLU A 130 -10.11 -12.59 -11.70
N GLY A 131 -10.82 -11.70 -12.41
CA GLY A 131 -10.21 -10.62 -13.19
C GLY A 131 -9.47 -9.61 -12.32
N ALA A 132 -10.08 -9.19 -11.21
CA ALA A 132 -9.45 -8.28 -10.25
C ALA A 132 -8.22 -8.89 -9.60
N LEU A 133 -8.29 -10.18 -9.21
CA LEU A 133 -7.14 -10.89 -8.65
C LEU A 133 -5.98 -10.97 -9.65
N ARG A 134 -6.25 -11.23 -10.93
CA ARG A 134 -5.21 -11.22 -11.98
C ARG A 134 -4.56 -9.85 -12.11
N LEU A 135 -5.36 -8.78 -12.21
CA LEU A 135 -4.86 -7.41 -12.31
C LEU A 135 -3.91 -7.05 -11.16
N VAL A 136 -4.30 -7.38 -9.92
CA VAL A 136 -3.45 -7.10 -8.76
C VAL A 136 -2.18 -7.92 -8.78
N ARG A 137 -2.25 -9.21 -9.15
CA ARG A 137 -1.05 -10.05 -9.26
C ARG A 137 -0.07 -9.53 -10.30
N GLU A 138 -0.56 -9.15 -11.48
CA GLU A 138 0.26 -8.57 -12.55
C GLU A 138 0.91 -7.24 -12.15
N TRP A 139 0.30 -6.48 -11.23
CA TRP A 139 0.92 -5.26 -10.70
C TRP A 139 1.99 -5.55 -9.64
N THR A 140 1.87 -6.66 -8.91
CA THR A 140 2.81 -7.03 -7.84
C THR A 140 4.04 -7.81 -8.33
N GLU A 141 3.99 -8.39 -9.53
CA GLU A 141 5.07 -9.13 -10.19
C GLU A 141 5.97 -8.18 -11.02
#